data_AF-A0A1T4N8P2-F1
#
_entry.id   AF-A0A1T4N8P2-F1
#
_cell.length_a   1.000
_cell.length_b   1.000
_cell.length_c   1.000
_cell.angle_alpha   90.00
_cell.angle_beta   90.00
_cell.angle_gamma   90.00
#
_symmetry.space_group_name_H-M   'P 1'
#
loop_
_entity.id
_entity.type
_entity.pdbx_description
1 polymer ?
#
loop_
_entity_poly.entity_id
_entity_poly.type
_entity_poly.pdbx_seq_one_letter_code
_entity_poly.pdbx_strand_id
1 'polypeptide(L)'
;MNLELQKKIFEKVLDYESNGEVFEEIEVVSPNCFVSTVTKETKRKYITTLDLKNILEEFSLDEINEGTKNLIEKSFLKGNRVSQTTGESFYEIIGALCDMEDFLEDF
;
A
#
# COMPACT_ATOMS: atom_id res chain seq x y z
N MET A 1 -14.20 13.76 -6.73
CA MET A 1 -13.96 12.55 -5.91
C MET A 1 -14.50 11.36 -6.70
N ASN A 2 -13.64 10.42 -7.09
CA ASN A 2 -14.04 9.28 -7.94
C ASN A 2 -14.33 8.06 -7.05
N LEU A 3 -15.61 7.83 -6.76
CA LEU A 3 -16.09 6.69 -5.95
C LEU A 3 -15.69 5.34 -6.55
N GLU A 4 -15.71 5.25 -7.89
CA GLU A 4 -15.36 4.04 -8.62
C GLU A 4 -13.90 3.65 -8.36
N LEU A 5 -12.98 4.63 -8.36
CA LEU A 5 -11.58 4.40 -8.05
C LEU A 5 -11.38 3.91 -6.61
N GLN A 6 -12.02 4.57 -5.65
CA GLN A 6 -11.90 4.18 -4.23
C GLN A 6 -12.42 2.77 -3.99
N LYS A 7 -13.54 2.40 -4.62
CA LYS A 7 -14.08 1.04 -4.61
C LYS A 7 -13.09 0.03 -5.20
N LYS A 8 -12.55 0.30 -6.40
CA LYS A 8 -11.55 -0.58 -7.05
C LYS A 8 -10.29 -0.76 -6.19
N ILE A 9 -9.80 0.30 -5.57
CA ILE A 9 -8.65 0.24 -4.65
C ILE A 9 -8.98 -0.68 -3.48
N PHE A 10 -10.13 -0.46 -2.82
CA PHE A 10 -10.54 -1.23 -1.66
C PHE A 10 -10.73 -2.73 -1.99
N GLU A 11 -11.42 -3.05 -3.08
CA GLU A 11 -11.58 -4.42 -3.57
C GLU A 11 -10.22 -5.10 -3.80
N LYS A 12 -9.24 -4.39 -4.40
CA LYS A 12 -7.91 -4.97 -4.64
C LYS A 12 -7.10 -5.19 -3.38
N VAL A 13 -7.30 -4.36 -2.35
CA VAL A 13 -6.69 -4.59 -1.05
C VAL A 13 -7.29 -5.83 -0.39
N LEU A 14 -8.62 -5.98 -0.41
CA LEU A 14 -9.29 -7.17 0.14
C LEU A 14 -8.90 -8.46 -0.60
N ASP A 15 -8.82 -8.41 -1.94
CA ASP A 15 -8.32 -9.51 -2.77
C ASP A 15 -6.90 -9.90 -2.33
N TYR A 16 -6.02 -8.91 -2.13
CA TYR A 16 -4.64 -9.15 -1.71
C TYR A 16 -4.56 -9.82 -0.33
N GLU A 17 -5.32 -9.33 0.65
CA GLU A 17 -5.34 -9.92 2.00
C GLU A 17 -5.89 -11.35 2.00
N SER A 18 -6.88 -11.62 1.16
CA SER A 18 -7.50 -12.95 1.03
C SER A 18 -6.55 -14.00 0.45
N ASN A 19 -5.51 -13.57 -0.29
CA ASN A 19 -4.49 -14.46 -0.85
C ASN A 19 -3.42 -14.89 0.17
N GLY A 20 -3.48 -14.38 1.40
CA GLY A 20 -2.56 -14.74 2.49
C GLY A 20 -1.32 -13.86 2.58
N GLU A 21 -0.54 -14.05 3.63
CA GLU A 21 0.64 -13.23 3.90
C GLU A 21 1.79 -13.57 2.95
N VAL A 22 2.28 -12.55 2.23
CA VAL A 22 3.48 -12.64 1.39
C VAL A 22 4.68 -12.08 2.15
N PHE A 23 5.83 -12.74 2.06
CA PHE A 23 7.09 -12.29 2.65
C PHE A 23 8.15 -12.09 1.57
N GLU A 24 8.99 -11.07 1.73
CA GLU A 24 10.14 -10.81 0.86
C GLU A 24 11.44 -10.69 1.68
N GLU A 25 12.55 -11.13 1.07
CA GLU A 25 13.89 -10.89 1.62
C GLU A 25 14.35 -9.48 1.21
N ILE A 26 14.69 -8.67 2.20
CA ILE A 26 15.30 -7.35 1.99
C ILE A 26 16.72 -7.35 2.53
N GLU A 27 17.62 -6.71 1.78
CA GLU A 27 18.98 -6.44 2.24
C GLU A 27 19.00 -5.13 3.01
N VAL A 28 19.27 -5.22 4.31
CA VAL A 28 19.42 -4.06 5.19
C VAL A 28 20.90 -3.73 5.28
N VAL A 29 21.27 -2.56 4.77
CA VAL A 29 22.63 -2.02 4.89
C VAL A 29 22.67 -1.17 6.15
N SER A 30 23.39 -1.64 7.17
CA SER A 30 23.63 -0.86 8.39
C SER A 30 24.96 -0.13 8.30
N PRO A 31 24.98 1.22 8.22
CA PRO A 31 26.22 1.97 8.19
C PRO A 31 26.81 2.06 9.60
N ASN A 32 27.83 1.25 9.88
CA ASN A 32 28.75 1.51 10.99
C ASN A 32 29.96 2.25 10.44
N CYS A 33 30.50 3.22 11.19
CA CYS A 33 31.55 4.18 10.77
C CYS A 33 32.86 3.55 10.26
N PHE A 34 33.02 2.22 10.27
CA PHE A 34 34.21 1.52 9.82
C PHE A 34 33.95 0.32 8.90
N VAL A 35 32.73 -0.25 8.86
CA VAL A 35 32.35 -1.40 7.99
C VAL A 35 30.84 -1.35 7.72
N SER A 36 30.43 -1.46 6.46
CA SER A 36 29.04 -1.72 6.08
C SER A 36 28.77 -3.22 6.18
N THR A 37 27.89 -3.62 7.10
CA THR A 37 27.37 -4.99 7.16
C THR A 37 26.05 -5.06 6.41
N VAL A 38 25.93 -6.02 5.49
CA VAL A 38 24.67 -6.35 4.81
C VAL A 38 24.02 -7.51 5.56
N THR A 39 22.85 -7.27 6.13
CA THR A 39 22.03 -8.31 6.75
C THR A 39 20.81 -8.58 5.89
N LYS A 40 20.44 -9.85 5.74
CA LYS A 40 19.19 -10.24 5.10
C LYS A 40 18.11 -10.34 6.16
N GLU A 41 17.01 -9.61 5.95
CA GLU A 41 15.82 -9.69 6.80
C GLU A 41 14.63 -10.16 5.96
N THR A 42 13.78 -10.99 6.56
CA THR A 42 12.49 -11.34 5.97
C THR A 42 11.45 -10.35 6.48
N LYS A 43 10.81 -9.60 5.59
CA LYS A 43 9.68 -8.72 5.94
C LYS A 43 8.41 -9.17 5.27
N ARG A 44 7.29 -8.98 5.97
CA ARG A 44 5.97 -9.07 5.34
C ARG A 44 5.89 -8.00 4.25
N LYS A 45 5.51 -8.43 3.06
CA LYS A 45 5.22 -7.56 1.94
C LYS A 45 3.79 -7.07 2.07
N TYR A 46 3.62 -5.76 1.96
CA TYR A 46 2.33 -5.11 1.89
C TYR A 46 2.07 -4.64 0.46
N ILE A 47 0.81 -4.56 0.07
CA ILE A 47 0.45 -3.96 -1.22
C ILE A 47 0.73 -2.46 -1.18
N THR A 48 1.37 -1.94 -2.22
CA THR A 48 1.68 -0.51 -2.32
C THR A 48 0.80 0.17 -3.36
N THR A 49 0.69 1.50 -3.30
CA THR A 49 0.02 2.24 -4.39
C THR A 49 0.77 2.16 -5.72
N LEU A 50 2.06 1.81 -5.71
CA LEU A 50 2.80 1.45 -6.93
C LEU A 50 2.32 0.13 -7.52
N ASP A 51 2.11 -0.89 -6.68
CA ASP A 51 1.52 -2.16 -7.12
C ASP A 51 0.11 -1.96 -7.67
N LEU A 52 -0.71 -1.17 -6.96
CA LEU A 52 -2.05 -0.81 -7.42
C LEU A 52 -2.02 -0.06 -8.75
N LYS A 53 -1.05 0.83 -8.98
CA LYS A 53 -0.87 1.52 -10.27
C LYS A 53 -0.53 0.56 -11.41
N ASN A 54 0.13 -0.54 -11.12
CA ASN A 54 0.41 -1.57 -12.13
C ASN A 54 -0.79 -2.49 -12.38
N ILE A 55 -1.73 -2.59 -11.43
CA ILE A 55 -2.96 -3.38 -11.56
C ILE A 55 -4.08 -2.56 -12.22
N LEU A 56 -4.20 -1.30 -11.81
CA LEU A 56 -5.21 -0.34 -12.24
C LEU A 56 -4.56 0.67 -13.19
N GLU A 57 -4.01 0.16 -14.29
CA GLU A 57 -3.21 0.93 -15.25
C GLU A 57 -3.97 2.12 -15.88
N GLU A 58 -5.31 2.11 -15.79
CA GLU A 58 -6.15 3.20 -16.27
C GLU A 58 -6.09 4.48 -15.40
N PHE A 59 -5.52 4.41 -14.20
CA PHE A 59 -5.38 5.54 -13.28
C PHE A 59 -3.93 5.93 -13.07
N SER A 60 -3.70 7.22 -12.88
CA SER A 60 -2.37 7.74 -12.50
C SER A 60 -2.02 7.36 -11.06
N LEU A 61 -0.71 7.33 -10.76
CA LEU A 61 -0.24 7.10 -9.39
C LEU A 61 -0.77 8.18 -8.43
N ASP A 62 -0.91 9.42 -8.89
CA ASP A 62 -1.47 10.52 -8.10
C ASP A 62 -2.93 10.28 -7.74
N GLU A 63 -3.75 9.84 -8.69
CA GLU A 63 -5.15 9.47 -8.42
C GLU A 63 -5.26 8.32 -7.43
N ILE A 64 -4.42 7.28 -7.58
CA ILE A 64 -4.40 6.14 -6.67
C ILE A 64 -3.93 6.55 -5.27
N ASN A 65 -2.93 7.42 -5.18
CA ASN A 65 -2.45 7.99 -3.92
C ASN A 65 -3.54 8.82 -3.24
N GLU A 66 -4.26 9.67 -3.98
CA GLU A 66 -5.36 10.45 -3.45
C GLU A 66 -6.52 9.56 -3.00
N GLY A 67 -6.89 8.56 -3.81
CA GLY A 67 -7.91 7.57 -3.45
C GLY A 67 -7.56 6.81 -2.17
N THR A 68 -6.34 6.28 -2.10
CA THR A 68 -5.84 5.53 -0.93
C THR A 68 -5.78 6.42 0.31
N LYS A 69 -5.30 7.66 0.17
CA LYS A 69 -5.27 8.62 1.28
C LYS A 69 -6.67 8.85 1.84
N ASN A 70 -7.66 9.08 0.98
CA ASN A 70 -9.05 9.28 1.41
C ASN A 70 -9.60 8.04 2.14
N LEU A 71 -9.30 6.83 1.67
CA LEU A 71 -9.70 5.59 2.34
C LEU A 71 -9.05 5.43 3.72
N ILE A 72 -7.80 5.88 3.89
CA ILE A 72 -7.11 5.91 5.18
C ILE A 72 -7.74 6.95 6.12
N GLU A 73 -8.02 8.16 5.63
CA GLU A 73 -8.64 9.23 6.42
C GLU A 73 -10.04 8.86 6.89
N LYS A 74 -10.79 8.07 6.10
CA LYS A 74 -12.09 7.52 6.47
C LYS A 74 -12.03 6.25 7.32
N SER A 75 -10.83 5.77 7.68
CA SER A 75 -10.64 4.54 8.45
C SER A 75 -11.14 3.26 7.78
N PHE A 76 -11.22 3.22 6.45
CA PHE A 76 -11.45 1.98 5.70
C PHE A 76 -10.17 1.19 5.48
N LEU A 77 -9.06 1.89 5.28
CA LEU A 77 -7.73 1.29 5.12
C LEU A 77 -6.78 1.78 6.22
N LYS A 78 -5.81 0.93 6.56
CA LYS A 78 -4.64 1.32 7.35
C LYS A 78 -3.43 1.32 6.44
N GLY A 79 -2.62 2.37 6.49
CA GLY A 79 -1.40 2.43 5.68
C GLY A 79 -0.38 3.45 6.17
N ASN A 80 0.85 3.28 5.73
CA ASN A 80 1.97 4.20 5.97
C ASN A 80 2.31 4.93 4.68
N ARG A 81 2.56 6.24 4.77
CA ARG A 81 3.15 6.98 3.64
C ARG A 81 4.64 6.67 3.55
N VAL A 82 5.09 6.22 2.39
CA VAL A 82 6.50 5.97 2.06
C VAL A 82 6.94 6.98 1.01
N SER A 83 8.10 7.60 1.21
CA SER A 83 8.72 8.51 0.23
C SER A 83 9.97 7.84 -0.31
N GLN A 84 10.09 7.66 -1.63
CA GLN A 84 11.36 7.27 -2.24
C GLN A 84 12.23 8.49 -2.54
N THR A 85 13.55 8.28 -2.56
CA THR A 85 14.59 9.30 -2.81
C THR A 85 14.49 9.96 -4.19
N THR A 86 13.75 9.35 -5.12
CA THR A 86 13.44 9.87 -6.47
C THR A 86 12.28 10.87 -6.50
N GLY A 87 11.68 11.21 -5.35
CA GLY A 87 10.69 12.29 -5.23
C GLY A 87 9.24 11.85 -5.35
N GLU A 88 8.97 10.58 -5.63
CA GLU A 88 7.60 10.04 -5.67
C GLU A 88 7.21 9.45 -4.31
N SER A 89 6.05 9.88 -3.81
CA SER A 89 5.41 9.32 -2.62
C SER A 89 4.47 8.18 -3.02
N PHE A 90 4.40 7.15 -2.21
CA PHE A 90 3.39 6.09 -2.32
C PHE A 90 2.92 5.68 -0.92
N TYR A 91 1.83 4.92 -0.85
CA TYR A 91 1.37 4.34 0.41
C TYR A 91 1.67 2.84 0.44
N GLU A 92 2.17 2.38 1.57
CA GLU A 92 2.18 0.97 1.96
C GLU A 92 0.87 0.68 2.70
N ILE A 93 0.02 -0.15 2.14
CA ILE A 93 -1.30 -0.46 2.70
C ILE A 93 -1.15 -1.65 3.64
N ILE A 94 -1.20 -1.39 4.95
CA ILE A 94 -1.05 -2.38 6.02
C ILE A 94 -2.22 -3.37 6.00
N GLY A 95 -3.44 -2.87 5.74
CA GLY A 95 -4.60 -3.71 5.58
C GLY A 95 -5.95 -2.99 5.58
N ALA A 96 -7.02 -3.74 5.34
CA ALA A 96 -8.39 -3.26 5.47
C ALA A 96 -8.85 -3.25 6.93
N LEU A 97 -9.70 -2.27 7.27
CA LEU A 97 -10.24 -2.09 8.64
C LEU A 97 -11.72 -2.46 8.73
N CYS A 98 -12.37 -2.71 7.60
CA CYS A 98 -13.75 -3.17 7.50
C CYS A 98 -13.88 -4.14 6.32
N ASP A 99 -15.05 -4.76 6.17
CA ASP A 99 -15.37 -5.55 4.99
C ASP A 99 -16.01 -4.69 3.89
N MET A 100 -16.38 -5.35 2.79
CA MET A 100 -16.99 -4.71 1.63
C MET A 100 -18.43 -4.24 1.90
N GLU A 101 -19.17 -4.90 2.79
CA GLU A 101 -20.55 -4.53 3.10
C GLU A 101 -20.55 -3.21 3.88
N ASP A 102 -19.75 -3.14 4.95
CA ASP A 102 -19.55 -1.93 5.76
C ASP A 102 -19.05 -0.76 4.89
N PHE A 103 -18.11 -1.03 3.98
CA PHE A 103 -17.60 -0.03 3.04
C PHE A 103 -18.72 0.54 2.15
N LEU A 104 -19.63 -0.29 1.63
CA LEU A 104 -20.69 0.16 0.74
C LEU A 104 -21.83 0.89 1.46
N GLU A 105 -22.04 0.64 2.76
CA GLU A 105 -23.06 1.34 3.55
C GLU A 105 -22.67 2.80 3.88
N ASP A 106 -21.39 3.07 4.08
CA ASP A 106 -20.86 4.40 4.43
C ASP A 106 -20.57 5.31 3.22
N PHE A 107 -20.85 4.86 1.99
CA PHE A 107 -20.53 5.56 0.74
C PHE A 107 -21.73 6.10 -0.07
#